data_AF-A0A2G5SMK9-F1
#
_entry.id   AF-A0A2G5SMK9-F1
#
_cell.length_a   1.000
_cell.length_b   1.000
_cell.length_c   1.000
_cell.angle_alpha   90.00
_cell.angle_beta   90.00
_cell.angle_gamma   90.00
#
_symmetry.space_group_name_H-M   'P 1'
#
loop_
_entity.id
_entity.type
_entity.pdbx_description
1 polymer ?
#
loop_
_entity_poly.entity_id
_entity_poly.type
_entity_poly.pdbx_seq_one_letter_code
_entity_poly.pdbx_strand_id
1 'polypeptide(L)'
;MLRTFQGYWNSYSTLVNEKDYTEDIERMKASATAIAASLTEFGKTLRETELPNDADSTARILELQTAEKMAIKEEFKIAVRKGFTLLKSVRQLDKKPTPEQLSPTRLHNVTAIERMLVQLEETERSFDSFWTKHERRLRYCLELRQFEDSFRKLQAAFARHMLYLEEHREVGNCTEKALHLAEQHRQYTEGAMEEVEASRNLKKAGEDLINSNEAELSGSLEPKCEELERMAAALTSALERRGDCLKRSATMHEQIAQANAWCTRGADLLASGMSDFTNPNPGTSLTALDEFIEEGNHLNIEFLKDTTSPMNQLLLLTTIETSTLLNLIEERIGDIRRMSLAKRDQLNKLHLQKPPPVQIVTPEKKSKKNSKTEVSNME
;
A
#
# COMPACT_ATOMS: atom_id res chain seq x y z
N MET A 1 15.34 -19.27 47.41
CA MET A 1 14.09 -19.95 47.00
C MET A 1 14.29 -21.47 46.94
N LEU A 2 14.95 -22.04 45.92
CA LEU A 2 15.16 -23.51 45.84
C LEU A 2 15.96 -24.09 47.03
N ARG A 3 17.02 -23.41 47.49
CA ARG A 3 17.76 -23.80 48.70
C ARG A 3 16.90 -23.72 49.97
N THR A 4 16.00 -22.74 50.03
CA THR A 4 15.05 -22.57 51.14
C THR A 4 14.01 -23.67 51.11
N PHE A 5 13.47 -23.98 49.91
CA PHE A 5 12.52 -25.06 49.65
C PHE A 5 13.11 -26.41 50.07
N GLN A 6 14.27 -26.82 49.53
CA GLN A 6 14.95 -28.06 49.93
C GLN A 6 15.31 -28.10 51.42
N GLY A 7 15.73 -26.96 52.01
CA GLY A 7 16.05 -26.85 53.43
C GLY A 7 14.83 -27.06 54.35
N TYR A 8 13.66 -26.52 53.97
CA TYR A 8 12.42 -26.76 54.70
C TYR A 8 11.99 -28.23 54.62
N TRP A 9 12.11 -28.88 53.46
CA TRP A 9 11.77 -30.29 53.28
C TRP A 9 12.61 -31.24 54.14
N ASN A 10 13.92 -30.96 54.26
CA ASN A 10 14.81 -31.74 55.12
C ASN A 10 14.53 -31.55 56.62
N SER A 11 13.96 -30.40 57.02
CA SER A 11 13.60 -30.09 58.41
C SER A 11 12.40 -30.92 58.93
N TYR A 12 11.53 -31.43 58.04
CA TYR A 12 10.41 -32.31 58.41
C TYR A 12 10.81 -33.78 58.65
N SER A 13 12.11 -34.06 58.83
CA SER A 13 12.63 -35.40 59.14
C SER A 13 12.23 -35.93 60.53
N THR A 14 11.60 -35.11 61.38
CA THR A 14 11.15 -35.47 62.74
C THR A 14 9.64 -35.63 62.87
N LEU A 15 8.97 -36.14 61.83
CA LEU A 15 7.56 -36.52 61.92
C LEU A 15 7.43 -37.80 62.76
N VAL A 16 6.62 -37.74 63.81
CA VAL A 16 6.50 -38.79 64.83
C VAL A 16 5.69 -39.97 64.27
N ASN A 17 6.27 -41.16 64.41
CA ASN A 17 5.76 -42.47 63.98
C ASN A 17 4.37 -42.80 64.58
N GLU A 18 3.31 -42.53 63.83
CA GLU A 18 2.14 -43.41 63.77
C GLU A 18 2.27 -44.21 62.47
N LYS A 19 2.37 -45.55 62.56
CA LYS A 19 2.63 -46.46 61.42
C LYS A 19 1.66 -46.28 60.22
N ASP A 20 0.50 -45.67 60.43
CA ASP A 20 -0.56 -45.57 59.42
C ASP A 20 -0.34 -44.49 58.35
N TYR A 21 0.48 -43.45 58.58
CA TYR A 21 0.61 -42.32 57.63
C TYR A 21 2.05 -42.03 57.19
N THR A 22 3.05 -42.73 57.74
CA THR A 22 4.47 -42.48 57.44
C THR A 22 4.80 -42.66 55.95
N GLU A 23 4.27 -43.69 55.30
CA GLU A 23 4.55 -43.98 53.89
C GLU A 23 4.00 -42.89 52.95
N ASP A 24 2.78 -42.41 53.19
CA ASP A 24 2.16 -41.36 52.38
C ASP A 24 2.85 -40.00 52.57
N ILE A 25 3.30 -39.70 53.79
CA ILE A 25 4.11 -38.52 54.10
C ILE A 25 5.44 -38.56 53.34
N GLU A 26 6.14 -39.71 53.36
CA GLU A 26 7.39 -39.88 52.61
C GLU A 26 7.18 -39.79 51.09
N ARG A 27 6.07 -40.32 50.57
CA ARG A 27 5.70 -40.17 49.15
C ARG A 27 5.42 -38.71 48.77
N MET A 28 4.83 -37.92 49.67
CA MET A 28 4.63 -36.48 49.46
C MET A 28 5.97 -35.72 49.46
N LYS A 29 6.89 -36.06 50.38
CA LYS A 29 8.25 -35.51 50.38
C LYS A 29 8.99 -35.83 49.09
N ALA A 30 8.94 -37.08 48.64
CA ALA A 30 9.56 -37.50 47.37
C ALA A 30 9.00 -36.71 46.17
N SER A 31 7.69 -36.47 46.14
CA SER A 31 7.05 -35.66 45.09
C SER A 31 7.58 -34.22 45.10
N ALA A 32 7.75 -33.61 46.28
CA ALA A 32 8.29 -32.27 46.40
C ALA A 32 9.79 -32.18 46.06
N THR A 33 10.58 -33.21 46.38
CA THR A 33 11.97 -33.31 45.97
C THR A 33 12.11 -33.40 44.46
N ALA A 34 11.23 -34.17 43.79
CA ALA A 34 11.19 -34.25 42.33
C ALA A 34 10.89 -32.88 41.71
N ILE A 35 9.85 -32.18 42.19
CA ILE A 35 9.52 -30.81 41.74
C ILE A 35 10.71 -29.86 41.95
N ALA A 36 11.41 -29.93 43.09
CA ALA A 36 12.59 -29.11 43.34
C ALA A 36 13.70 -29.34 42.31
N ALA A 37 13.92 -30.60 41.92
CA ALA A 37 14.90 -30.97 40.91
C ALA A 37 14.50 -30.44 39.53
N SER A 38 13.24 -30.65 39.12
CA SER A 38 12.69 -30.14 37.86
C SER A 38 12.82 -28.61 37.76
N LEU A 39 12.49 -27.88 38.83
CA LEU A 39 12.64 -26.43 38.89
C LEU A 39 14.10 -25.97 38.85
N THR A 40 15.02 -26.75 39.42
CA THR A 40 16.45 -26.42 39.39
C THR A 40 17.00 -26.53 37.97
N GLU A 41 16.67 -27.62 37.28
CA GLU A 41 17.10 -27.84 35.90
C GLU A 41 16.45 -26.82 34.96
N PHE A 42 15.12 -26.64 35.04
CA PHE A 42 14.43 -25.66 34.23
C PHE A 42 14.97 -24.24 34.48
N GLY A 43 15.17 -23.86 35.75
CA GLY A 43 15.76 -22.57 36.09
C GLY A 43 17.18 -22.39 35.54
N LYS A 44 17.96 -23.47 35.37
CA LYS A 44 19.25 -23.45 34.68
C LYS A 44 19.05 -23.21 33.18
N THR A 45 18.17 -23.97 32.53
CA THR A 45 17.78 -23.78 31.12
C THR A 45 17.39 -22.32 30.85
N LEU A 46 16.51 -21.73 31.68
CA LEU A 46 16.07 -20.34 31.50
C LEU A 46 17.21 -19.32 31.62
N ARG A 47 18.16 -19.53 32.54
CA ARG A 47 19.34 -18.64 32.71
C ARG A 47 20.34 -18.77 31.57
N GLU A 48 20.51 -19.97 31.03
CA GLU A 48 21.44 -20.27 29.95
C GLU A 48 20.82 -20.04 28.56
N THR A 49 19.55 -19.65 28.49
CA THR A 49 18.87 -19.33 27.22
C THR A 49 19.43 -18.05 26.63
N GLU A 50 20.18 -18.19 25.54
CA GLU A 50 20.54 -17.08 24.67
C GLU A 50 19.39 -16.74 23.71
N LEU A 51 19.20 -15.46 23.42
CA LEU A 51 18.16 -15.00 22.49
C LEU A 51 18.61 -15.26 21.04
N PRO A 52 17.89 -16.08 20.25
CA PRO A 52 18.25 -16.34 18.87
C PRO A 52 18.14 -15.11 17.98
N ASN A 53 18.77 -15.18 16.80
CA ASN A 53 18.74 -14.10 15.82
C ASN A 53 17.66 -14.26 14.73
N ASP A 54 16.83 -15.29 14.80
CA ASP A 54 15.75 -15.58 13.87
C ASP A 54 14.44 -15.93 14.58
N ALA A 55 13.32 -15.70 13.89
CA ALA A 55 11.98 -15.89 14.46
C ALA A 55 11.66 -17.37 14.73
N ASP A 56 12.05 -18.28 13.84
CA ASP A 56 11.71 -19.71 13.93
C ASP A 56 12.39 -20.37 15.15
N SER A 57 13.68 -20.11 15.35
CA SER A 57 14.41 -20.62 16.51
C SER A 57 13.87 -20.03 17.81
N THR A 58 13.54 -18.74 17.83
CA THR A 58 12.95 -18.09 19.02
C THR A 58 11.58 -18.69 19.35
N ALA A 59 10.73 -18.91 18.35
CA ALA A 59 9.43 -19.55 18.50
C ALA A 59 9.56 -20.99 19.04
N ARG A 60 10.52 -21.76 18.52
CA ARG A 60 10.80 -23.12 18.98
C ARG A 60 11.25 -23.16 20.44
N ILE A 61 12.13 -22.24 20.86
CA ILE A 61 12.55 -22.14 22.27
C ILE A 61 11.35 -21.82 23.16
N LEU A 62 10.54 -20.84 22.78
CA LEU A 62 9.34 -20.46 23.52
C LEU A 62 8.37 -21.64 23.66
N GLU A 63 8.13 -22.39 22.58
CA GLU A 63 7.27 -23.58 22.58
C GLU A 63 7.80 -24.66 23.53
N LEU A 64 9.07 -25.06 23.39
CA LEU A 64 9.69 -26.10 24.20
C LEU A 64 9.68 -25.76 25.68
N GLN A 65 10.08 -24.53 26.04
CA GLN A 65 10.11 -24.10 27.43
C GLN A 65 8.71 -23.91 28.02
N THR A 66 7.72 -23.51 27.20
CA THR A 66 6.32 -23.46 27.63
C THR A 66 5.80 -24.87 27.93
N ALA A 67 6.12 -25.85 27.09
CA ALA A 67 5.73 -27.24 27.31
C ALA A 67 6.35 -27.81 28.60
N GLU A 68 7.65 -27.55 28.82
CA GLU A 68 8.34 -27.94 30.05
C GLU A 68 7.74 -27.28 31.30
N LYS A 69 7.43 -25.98 31.22
CA LYS A 69 6.72 -25.25 32.27
C LYS A 69 5.36 -25.89 32.59
N MET A 70 4.60 -26.29 31.57
CA MET A 70 3.30 -26.94 31.76
C MET A 70 3.43 -28.32 32.41
N ALA A 71 4.47 -29.08 32.07
CA ALA A 71 4.77 -30.37 32.71
C ALA A 71 5.05 -30.19 34.22
N ILE A 72 5.92 -29.23 34.59
CA ILE A 72 6.21 -28.91 35.99
C ILE A 72 4.94 -28.45 36.73
N LYS A 73 4.09 -27.63 36.10
CA LYS A 73 2.80 -27.21 36.69
C LYS A 73 1.87 -28.40 36.93
N GLU A 74 1.88 -29.42 36.09
CA GLU A 74 1.10 -30.64 36.33
C GLU A 74 1.67 -31.44 37.51
N GLU A 75 2.99 -31.51 37.67
CA GLU A 75 3.62 -32.12 38.86
C GLU A 75 3.17 -31.41 40.16
N PHE A 76 3.14 -30.08 40.17
CA PHE A 76 2.60 -29.29 41.29
C PHE A 76 1.14 -29.67 41.59
N LYS A 77 0.26 -29.68 40.59
CA LYS A 77 -1.15 -30.06 40.78
C LYS A 77 -1.30 -31.47 41.35
N ILE A 78 -0.52 -32.43 40.86
CA ILE A 78 -0.51 -33.80 41.36
C ILE A 78 -0.07 -33.84 42.83
N ALA A 79 1.02 -33.14 43.18
CA ALA A 79 1.52 -33.09 44.55
C ALA A 79 0.51 -32.44 45.52
N VAL A 80 -0.13 -31.35 45.10
CA VAL A 80 -1.17 -30.67 45.88
C VAL A 80 -2.40 -31.57 46.09
N ARG A 81 -2.89 -32.25 45.04
CA ARG A 81 -4.01 -33.22 45.15
C ARG A 81 -3.68 -34.36 46.13
N LYS A 82 -2.47 -34.91 46.06
CA LYS A 82 -1.98 -35.92 47.01
C LYS A 82 -1.96 -35.37 48.43
N GLY A 83 -1.44 -34.16 48.64
CA GLY A 83 -1.37 -33.52 49.94
C GLY A 83 -2.75 -33.25 50.56
N PHE A 84 -3.73 -32.79 49.78
CA PHE A 84 -5.11 -32.62 50.26
C PHE A 84 -5.78 -33.95 50.61
N THR A 85 -5.56 -34.99 49.81
CA THR A 85 -6.08 -36.35 50.09
C THR A 85 -5.50 -36.88 51.40
N LEU A 86 -4.19 -36.76 51.58
CA LEU A 86 -3.49 -37.13 52.82
C LEU A 86 -4.00 -36.31 54.01
N LEU A 87 -4.17 -35.00 53.86
CA LEU A 87 -4.72 -34.12 54.90
C LEU A 87 -6.13 -34.54 55.31
N LYS A 88 -6.99 -34.92 54.36
CA LYS A 88 -8.34 -35.45 54.64
C LYS A 88 -8.26 -36.75 55.45
N SER A 89 -7.39 -37.67 55.06
CA SER A 89 -7.18 -38.95 55.73
C SER A 89 -6.67 -38.78 57.16
N VAL A 90 -5.61 -37.97 57.36
CA VAL A 90 -5.05 -37.68 58.70
C VAL A 90 -6.08 -36.97 59.57
N ARG A 91 -6.89 -36.07 58.99
CA ARG A 91 -8.00 -35.42 59.69
C ARG A 91 -9.18 -36.34 60.00
N GLN A 92 -9.25 -37.54 59.41
CA GLN A 92 -10.34 -38.49 59.58
C GLN A 92 -11.73 -37.84 59.46
N LEU A 93 -11.90 -36.89 58.52
CA LEU A 93 -13.13 -36.10 58.38
C LEU A 93 -14.39 -36.95 58.12
N ASP A 94 -14.22 -38.23 57.77
CA ASP A 94 -15.29 -39.17 57.50
C ASP A 94 -15.70 -40.03 58.74
N LYS A 95 -15.05 -39.87 59.92
CA LYS A 95 -15.37 -40.60 61.18
C LYS A 95 -15.32 -39.69 62.42
N LYS A 96 -16.16 -39.95 63.44
CA LYS A 96 -16.17 -39.19 64.71
C LYS A 96 -14.91 -39.52 65.54
N PRO A 97 -14.08 -38.55 65.93
CA PRO A 97 -12.78 -38.83 66.56
C PRO A 97 -12.96 -39.40 67.98
N THR A 98 -12.26 -40.49 68.31
CA THR A 98 -12.15 -41.03 69.67
C THR A 98 -11.12 -40.26 70.50
N PRO A 99 -11.16 -40.32 71.84
CA PRO A 99 -10.23 -39.59 72.72
C PRO A 99 -8.74 -39.90 72.47
N GLU A 100 -8.42 -41.12 72.06
CA GLU A 100 -7.05 -41.53 71.66
C GLU A 100 -6.62 -40.94 70.31
N GLN A 101 -7.57 -40.56 69.45
CA GLN A 101 -7.32 -39.93 68.14
C GLN A 101 -7.07 -38.42 68.24
N LEU A 102 -7.11 -37.83 69.44
CA LEU A 102 -6.67 -36.46 69.72
C LEU A 102 -5.17 -36.39 70.06
N SER A 103 -4.37 -37.34 69.57
CA SER A 103 -2.94 -37.43 69.89
C SER A 103 -2.19 -36.16 69.43
N PRO A 104 -1.25 -35.64 70.23
CA PRO A 104 -0.36 -34.55 69.83
C PRO A 104 0.40 -34.85 68.53
N THR A 105 0.75 -36.12 68.29
CA THR A 105 1.37 -36.63 67.06
C THR A 105 0.52 -36.33 65.82
N ARG A 106 -0.78 -36.61 65.87
CA ARG A 106 -1.69 -36.35 64.76
C ARG A 106 -1.79 -34.87 64.44
N LEU A 107 -1.91 -34.02 65.47
CA LEU A 107 -1.94 -32.57 65.28
C LEU A 107 -0.66 -32.07 64.61
N HIS A 108 0.50 -32.61 65.01
CA HIS A 108 1.79 -32.31 64.39
C HIS A 108 1.82 -32.71 62.90
N ASN A 109 1.30 -33.89 62.55
CA ASN A 109 1.21 -34.36 61.16
C ASN A 109 0.30 -33.48 60.31
N VAL A 110 -0.87 -33.07 60.84
CA VAL A 110 -1.77 -32.11 60.17
C VAL A 110 -1.05 -30.81 59.87
N THR A 111 -0.41 -30.20 60.88
CA THR A 111 0.30 -28.94 60.70
C THR A 111 1.48 -29.07 59.72
N ALA A 112 2.20 -30.19 59.73
CA ALA A 112 3.28 -30.44 58.80
C ALA A 112 2.79 -30.53 57.35
N ILE A 113 1.72 -31.28 57.09
CA ILE A 113 1.12 -31.40 55.75
C ILE A 113 0.58 -30.04 55.27
N GLU A 114 -0.08 -29.28 56.14
CA GLU A 114 -0.56 -27.93 55.81
C GLU A 114 0.60 -26.99 55.44
N ARG A 115 1.67 -26.98 56.23
CA ARG A 115 2.85 -26.18 55.91
C ARG A 115 3.50 -26.62 54.60
N MET A 116 3.56 -27.92 54.32
CA MET A 116 4.06 -28.46 53.05
C MET A 116 3.23 -27.99 51.86
N LEU A 117 1.89 -27.98 51.99
CA LEU A 117 0.99 -27.45 50.97
C LEU A 117 1.19 -25.95 50.73
N VAL A 118 1.31 -25.16 51.81
CA VAL A 118 1.62 -23.71 51.71
C VAL A 118 2.96 -23.49 51.01
N GLN A 119 3.99 -24.25 51.34
CA GLN A 119 5.30 -24.14 50.69
C GLN A 119 5.27 -24.52 49.20
N LEU A 120 4.49 -25.53 48.81
CA LEU A 120 4.27 -25.86 47.40
C LEU A 120 3.61 -24.68 46.67
N GLU A 121 2.57 -24.09 47.25
CA GLU A 121 1.86 -22.95 46.66
C GLU A 121 2.76 -21.72 46.52
N GLU A 122 3.54 -21.37 47.56
CA GLU A 122 4.49 -20.25 47.51
C GLU A 122 5.57 -20.47 46.45
N THR A 123 6.07 -21.70 46.32
CA THR A 123 7.09 -22.07 45.33
C THR A 123 6.52 -22.01 43.91
N GLU A 124 5.31 -22.51 43.71
CA GLU A 124 4.61 -22.44 42.43
C GLU A 124 4.37 -20.98 42.01
N ARG A 125 3.90 -20.13 42.95
CA ARG A 125 3.68 -18.70 42.69
C ARG A 125 4.98 -17.99 42.30
N SER A 126 6.08 -18.32 42.99
CA SER A 126 7.37 -17.72 42.69
C SER A 126 7.95 -18.22 41.36
N PHE A 127 7.68 -19.48 41.01
CA PHE A 127 7.99 -20.04 39.70
C PHE A 127 7.22 -19.32 38.58
N ASP A 128 5.91 -19.14 38.73
CA ASP A 128 5.08 -18.41 37.76
C ASP A 128 5.56 -16.96 37.57
N SER A 129 6.00 -16.28 38.63
CA SER A 129 6.57 -14.93 38.55
C SER A 129 7.88 -14.89 37.76
N PHE A 130 8.78 -15.87 37.97
CA PHE A 130 10.02 -15.99 37.21
C PHE A 130 9.75 -16.31 35.73
N TRP A 131 8.88 -17.28 35.48
CA TRP A 131 8.45 -17.66 34.13
C TRP A 131 7.84 -16.47 33.39
N THR A 132 6.92 -15.72 34.00
CA THR A 132 6.25 -14.58 33.35
C THR A 132 7.24 -13.53 32.85
N LYS A 133 8.32 -13.27 33.60
CA LYS A 133 9.38 -12.34 33.18
C LYS A 133 10.18 -12.90 32.01
N HIS A 134 10.61 -14.15 32.10
CA HIS A 134 11.36 -14.83 31.05
C HIS A 134 10.56 -14.96 29.74
N GLU A 135 9.31 -15.40 29.86
CA GLU A 135 8.37 -15.57 28.77
C GLU A 135 8.09 -14.23 28.06
N ARG A 136 7.93 -13.14 28.82
CA ARG A 136 7.79 -11.79 28.24
C ARG A 136 9.00 -11.41 27.39
N ARG A 137 10.21 -11.63 27.92
CA ARG A 137 11.46 -11.33 27.19
C ARG A 137 11.60 -12.16 25.91
N LEU A 138 11.27 -13.46 25.97
CA LEU A 138 11.29 -14.33 24.79
C LEU A 138 10.22 -13.94 23.75
N ARG A 139 9.00 -13.60 24.19
CA ARG A 139 7.95 -13.11 23.29
C ARG A 139 8.35 -11.81 22.62
N TYR A 140 8.91 -10.87 23.38
CA TYR A 140 9.43 -9.62 22.82
C TYR A 140 10.51 -9.90 21.76
N CYS A 141 11.44 -10.80 22.05
CA CYS A 141 12.45 -11.20 21.07
C CYS A 141 11.81 -11.78 19.80
N LEU A 142 10.81 -12.65 19.94
CA LEU A 142 10.10 -13.24 18.81
C LEU A 142 9.41 -12.17 17.94
N GLU A 143 8.66 -11.26 18.56
CA GLU A 143 7.97 -10.18 17.86
C GLU A 143 8.98 -9.24 17.17
N LEU A 144 10.11 -8.93 17.82
CA LEU A 144 11.20 -8.18 17.22
C LEU A 144 11.77 -8.89 15.98
N ARG A 145 12.05 -10.20 16.04
CA ARG A 145 12.56 -10.96 14.88
C ARG A 145 11.55 -10.99 13.74
N GLN A 146 10.27 -11.19 14.04
CA GLN A 146 9.19 -11.15 13.05
C GLN A 146 9.03 -9.78 12.40
N PHE A 147 9.17 -8.71 13.18
CA PHE A 147 9.23 -7.34 12.67
C PHE A 147 10.40 -7.18 11.69
N GLU A 148 11.60 -7.63 12.07
CA GLU A 148 12.79 -7.53 11.22
C GLU A 148 12.66 -8.32 9.90
N ASP A 149 12.06 -9.50 9.94
CA ASP A 149 11.80 -10.29 8.73
C ASP A 149 10.79 -9.59 7.81
N SER A 150 9.72 -9.03 8.39
CA SER A 150 8.72 -8.26 7.64
C SER A 150 9.31 -6.98 7.06
N PHE A 151 10.19 -6.31 7.80
CA PHE A 151 10.92 -5.14 7.36
C PHE A 151 11.79 -5.44 6.13
N ARG A 152 12.59 -6.53 6.16
CA ARG A 152 13.42 -6.94 5.02
C ARG A 152 12.56 -7.29 3.79
N LYS A 153 11.41 -7.96 3.98
CA LYS A 153 10.48 -8.28 2.90
C LYS A 153 9.91 -7.00 2.25
N LEU A 154 9.51 -6.03 3.06
CA LEU A 154 9.01 -4.74 2.56
C LEU A 154 10.11 -3.93 1.88
N GLN A 155 11.33 -3.88 2.41
CA GLN A 155 12.46 -3.24 1.72
C GLN A 155 12.67 -3.82 0.32
N ALA A 156 12.64 -5.15 0.19
CA ALA A 156 12.74 -5.81 -1.12
C ALA A 156 11.54 -5.48 -2.03
N ALA A 157 10.32 -5.41 -1.48
CA ALA A 157 9.14 -5.00 -2.24
C ALA A 157 9.24 -3.55 -2.75
N PHE A 158 9.57 -2.59 -1.89
CA PHE A 158 9.80 -1.20 -2.26
C PHE A 158 10.87 -1.07 -3.35
N ALA A 159 11.98 -1.78 -3.22
CA ALA A 159 13.03 -1.79 -4.24
C ALA A 159 12.52 -2.32 -5.60
N ARG A 160 11.71 -3.40 -5.60
CA ARG A 160 11.08 -3.91 -6.83
C ARG A 160 10.15 -2.88 -7.46
N HIS A 161 9.33 -2.16 -6.68
CA HIS A 161 8.44 -1.14 -7.25
C HIS A 161 9.21 0.05 -7.83
N MET A 162 10.28 0.47 -7.16
CA MET A 162 11.13 1.54 -7.69
C MET A 162 11.76 1.12 -9.00
N LEU A 163 12.31 -0.10 -9.09
CA LEU A 163 12.86 -0.64 -10.34
C LEU A 163 11.79 -0.71 -11.44
N TYR A 164 10.59 -1.20 -11.13
CA TYR A 164 9.48 -1.23 -12.07
C TYR A 164 9.18 0.17 -12.65
N LEU A 165 9.15 1.21 -11.81
CA LEU A 165 8.94 2.58 -12.26
C LEU A 165 10.08 3.12 -13.12
N GLU A 166 11.32 2.64 -12.93
CA GLU A 166 12.45 2.98 -13.79
C GLU A 166 12.38 2.31 -15.16
N GLU A 167 11.91 1.07 -15.21
CA GLU A 167 11.73 0.31 -16.46
C GLU A 167 10.50 0.80 -17.25
N HIS A 168 9.48 1.31 -16.58
CA HIS A 168 8.21 1.75 -17.19
C HIS A 168 8.11 3.27 -17.28
N ARG A 169 9.04 3.90 -18.02
CA ARG A 169 9.08 5.36 -18.23
C ARG A 169 8.37 5.86 -19.50
N GLU A 170 7.93 4.96 -20.39
CA GLU A 170 7.25 5.32 -21.65
C GLU A 170 6.02 6.20 -21.42
N VAL A 171 5.79 7.26 -22.21
CA VAL A 171 4.62 8.15 -22.05
C VAL A 171 3.57 8.00 -23.16
N GLY A 172 3.84 7.14 -24.15
CA GLY A 172 3.00 6.94 -25.34
C GLY A 172 3.22 8.00 -26.42
N ASN A 173 2.89 7.64 -27.67
CA ASN A 173 3.03 8.47 -28.86
C ASN A 173 1.69 8.91 -29.48
N CYS A 174 0.57 8.49 -28.89
CA CYS A 174 -0.78 8.89 -29.27
C CYS A 174 -1.72 8.83 -28.05
N THR A 175 -2.92 9.39 -28.18
CA THR A 175 -3.91 9.46 -27.10
C THR A 175 -4.28 8.07 -26.57
N GLU A 176 -4.55 7.11 -27.47
CA GLU A 176 -4.92 5.74 -27.10
C GLU A 176 -3.81 5.05 -26.30
N LYS A 177 -2.56 5.13 -26.77
CA LYS A 177 -1.42 4.53 -26.08
C LYS A 177 -1.15 5.18 -24.73
N ALA A 178 -1.24 6.51 -24.63
CA ALA A 178 -1.06 7.23 -23.37
C ALA A 178 -2.15 6.89 -22.34
N LEU A 179 -3.41 6.79 -22.77
CA LEU A 179 -4.52 6.34 -21.91
C LEU A 179 -4.35 4.89 -21.46
N HIS A 180 -3.92 4.01 -22.35
CA HIS A 180 -3.64 2.62 -22.01
C HIS A 180 -2.54 2.51 -20.95
N LEU A 181 -1.43 3.23 -21.13
CA LEU A 181 -0.35 3.28 -20.14
C LEU A 181 -0.82 3.86 -18.80
N ALA A 182 -1.66 4.91 -18.82
CA ALA A 182 -2.25 5.48 -17.61
C ALA A 182 -3.11 4.47 -16.85
N GLU A 183 -3.91 3.68 -17.56
CA GLU A 183 -4.75 2.63 -16.96
C GLU A 183 -3.90 1.48 -16.39
N GLN A 184 -2.87 1.03 -17.12
CA GLN A 184 -1.92 0.03 -16.62
C GLN A 184 -1.22 0.51 -15.34
N HIS A 185 -0.76 1.77 -15.33
CA HIS A 185 -0.15 2.38 -14.15
C HIS A 185 -1.13 2.50 -12.99
N ARG A 186 -2.39 2.83 -13.25
CA ARG A 186 -3.45 2.91 -12.23
C ARG A 186 -3.66 1.55 -11.55
N GLN A 187 -3.82 0.49 -12.34
CA GLN A 187 -3.98 -0.89 -11.82
C GLN A 187 -2.74 -1.35 -11.03
N TYR A 188 -1.54 -1.04 -11.53
CA TYR A 188 -0.31 -1.36 -10.79
C TYR A 188 -0.22 -0.59 -9.46
N THR A 189 -0.63 0.67 -9.45
CA THR A 189 -0.63 1.52 -8.26
C THR A 189 -1.54 0.95 -7.17
N GLU A 190 -2.69 0.37 -7.52
CA GLU A 190 -3.57 -0.29 -6.55
C GLU A 190 -2.84 -1.40 -5.77
N GLY A 191 -2.10 -2.27 -6.48
CA GLY A 191 -1.30 -3.32 -5.85
C GLY A 191 -0.15 -2.76 -5.00
N ALA A 192 0.62 -1.82 -5.56
CA ALA A 192 1.76 -1.23 -4.85
C ALA A 192 1.34 -0.47 -3.56
N MET A 193 0.10 0.05 -3.52
CA MET A 193 -0.44 0.70 -2.32
C MET A 193 -0.76 -0.28 -1.19
N GLU A 194 -0.95 -1.57 -1.48
CA GLU A 194 -1.09 -2.60 -0.44
C GLU A 194 0.22 -2.77 0.36
N GLU A 195 1.38 -2.75 -0.32
CA GLU A 195 2.70 -2.80 0.34
C GLU A 195 3.00 -1.50 1.11
N VAL A 196 2.53 -0.35 0.63
CA VAL A 196 2.59 0.93 1.37
C VAL A 196 1.77 0.84 2.66
N GLU A 197 0.57 0.27 2.60
CA GLU A 197 -0.29 0.08 3.78
C GLU A 197 0.31 -0.96 4.74
N ALA A 198 0.87 -2.06 4.23
CA ALA A 198 1.60 -3.03 5.05
C ALA A 198 2.78 -2.38 5.78
N SER A 199 3.49 -1.44 5.15
CA SER A 199 4.56 -0.65 5.78
C SER A 199 4.06 0.21 6.94
N ARG A 200 2.91 0.89 6.79
CA ARG A 200 2.30 1.67 7.87
C ARG A 200 1.89 0.79 9.05
N ASN A 201 1.30 -0.37 8.78
CA ASN A 201 0.92 -1.32 9.81
C ASN A 201 2.15 -1.91 10.53
N LEU A 202 3.22 -2.22 9.78
CA LEU A 202 4.46 -2.70 10.38
C LEU A 202 5.13 -1.63 11.23
N LYS A 203 5.16 -0.37 10.77
CA LYS A 203 5.66 0.76 11.56
C LYS A 203 4.94 0.86 12.90
N LYS A 204 3.60 0.81 12.88
CA LYS A 204 2.78 0.84 14.10
C LYS A 204 3.13 -0.31 15.04
N ALA A 205 3.27 -1.53 14.51
CA ALA A 205 3.70 -2.68 15.32
C ALA A 205 5.10 -2.45 15.94
N GLY A 206 6.02 -1.83 15.21
CA GLY A 206 7.33 -1.41 15.72
C GLY A 206 7.25 -0.36 16.83
N GLU A 207 6.38 0.64 16.68
CA GLU A 207 6.11 1.66 17.71
C GLU A 207 5.50 1.04 18.98
N ASP A 208 4.56 0.11 18.83
CA ASP A 208 3.97 -0.64 19.94
C ASP A 208 5.05 -1.47 20.68
N LEU A 209 5.98 -2.10 19.94
CA LEU A 209 7.14 -2.79 20.52
C LEU A 209 8.05 -1.84 21.29
N ILE A 210 8.35 -0.65 20.75
CA ILE A 210 9.15 0.36 21.47
C ILE A 210 8.48 0.74 22.79
N ASN A 211 7.16 0.95 22.78
CA ASN A 211 6.39 1.36 23.96
C ASN A 211 6.25 0.27 25.02
N SER A 212 6.42 -1.01 24.67
CA SER A 212 6.31 -2.15 25.61
C SER A 212 7.49 -2.28 26.60
N ASN A 213 8.55 -1.47 26.43
CA ASN A 213 9.61 -1.20 27.42
C ASN A 213 10.56 -2.37 27.78
N GLU A 214 11.00 -3.15 26.78
CA GLU A 214 12.21 -4.02 26.85
C GLU A 214 13.41 -3.26 26.23
N ALA A 215 13.93 -2.27 26.98
CA ALA A 215 14.88 -1.28 26.48
C ALA A 215 16.20 -1.85 25.90
N GLU A 216 16.60 -3.06 26.30
CA GLU A 216 17.84 -3.70 25.82
C GLU A 216 17.76 -4.14 24.35
N LEU A 217 16.55 -4.37 23.82
CA LEU A 217 16.33 -4.97 22.50
C LEU A 217 15.72 -3.98 21.49
N SER A 218 15.23 -2.83 21.95
CA SER A 218 14.47 -1.87 21.14
C SER A 218 15.31 -0.86 20.35
N GLY A 219 16.61 -0.72 20.66
CA GLY A 219 17.45 0.36 20.11
C GLY A 219 17.61 0.39 18.58
N SER A 220 17.29 -0.70 17.88
CA SER A 220 17.32 -0.74 16.41
C SER A 220 15.96 -0.54 15.73
N LEU A 221 14.87 -0.47 16.49
CA LEU A 221 13.51 -0.37 15.96
C LEU A 221 13.21 1.03 15.42
N GLU A 222 13.57 2.08 16.16
CA GLU A 222 13.22 3.45 15.81
C GLU A 222 13.75 3.86 14.42
N PRO A 223 15.04 3.65 14.08
CA PRO A 223 15.52 3.91 12.71
C PRO A 223 14.82 3.09 11.63
N LYS A 224 14.38 1.86 11.93
CA LYS A 224 13.64 1.02 10.98
C LYS A 224 12.21 1.53 10.77
N CYS A 225 11.56 2.04 11.82
CA CYS A 225 10.25 2.67 11.71
C CYS A 225 10.30 3.96 10.88
N GLU A 226 11.31 4.80 11.10
CA GLU A 226 11.54 6.00 10.27
C GLU A 226 11.81 5.62 8.81
N GLU A 227 12.59 4.57 8.58
CA GLU A 227 12.89 4.09 7.24
C GLU A 227 11.65 3.54 6.50
N LEU A 228 10.75 2.82 7.20
CA LEU A 228 9.47 2.36 6.65
C LEU A 228 8.61 3.53 6.18
N GLU A 229 8.53 4.60 6.98
CA GLU A 229 7.81 5.82 6.63
C GLU A 229 8.43 6.52 5.42
N ARG A 230 9.76 6.65 5.41
CA ARG A 230 10.50 7.27 4.30
C ARG A 230 10.30 6.50 2.99
N MET A 231 10.41 5.17 3.00
CA MET A 231 10.19 4.33 1.81
C MET A 231 8.75 4.43 1.31
N ALA A 232 7.77 4.39 2.22
CA ALA A 232 6.36 4.53 1.88
C ALA A 232 6.05 5.89 1.22
N ALA A 233 6.57 6.98 1.77
CA ALA A 233 6.43 8.32 1.20
C ALA A 233 7.12 8.44 -0.17
N ALA A 234 8.33 7.89 -0.31
CA ALA A 234 9.07 7.91 -1.57
C ALA A 234 8.34 7.16 -2.69
N LEU A 235 7.83 5.95 -2.40
CA LEU A 235 7.07 5.17 -3.39
C LEU A 235 5.75 5.86 -3.75
N THR A 236 5.00 6.35 -2.76
CA THR A 236 3.75 7.10 -2.97
C THR A 236 3.98 8.27 -3.92
N SER A 237 4.97 9.11 -3.63
CA SER A 237 5.32 10.26 -4.46
C SER A 237 5.81 9.85 -5.86
N ALA A 238 6.52 8.74 -5.99
CA ALA A 238 6.96 8.23 -7.29
C ALA A 238 5.78 7.75 -8.15
N LEU A 239 4.84 7.01 -7.55
CA LEU A 239 3.61 6.54 -8.21
C LEU A 239 2.73 7.71 -8.66
N GLU A 240 2.53 8.71 -7.79
CA GLU A 240 1.76 9.92 -8.10
C GLU A 240 2.37 10.70 -9.27
N ARG A 241 3.69 10.98 -9.19
CA ARG A 241 4.40 11.69 -10.27
C ARG A 241 4.28 10.97 -11.62
N ARG A 242 4.34 9.64 -11.61
CA ARG A 242 4.18 8.84 -12.83
C ARG A 242 2.76 8.92 -13.37
N GLY A 243 1.74 8.83 -12.50
CA GLY A 243 0.34 9.00 -12.87
C GLY A 243 0.06 10.37 -13.49
N ASP A 244 0.58 11.43 -12.87
CA ASP A 244 0.46 12.80 -13.37
C ASP A 244 1.13 12.99 -14.73
N CYS A 245 2.31 12.40 -14.92
CA CYS A 245 3.04 12.43 -16.19
C CYS A 245 2.22 11.77 -17.32
N LEU A 246 1.65 10.58 -17.07
CA LEU A 246 0.83 9.86 -18.05
C LEU A 246 -0.47 10.61 -18.38
N LYS A 247 -1.13 11.18 -17.37
CA LYS A 247 -2.34 12.00 -17.56
C LYS A 247 -2.05 13.21 -18.46
N ARG A 248 -0.94 13.91 -18.21
CA ARG A 248 -0.51 15.05 -19.03
C ARG A 248 -0.15 14.63 -20.44
N SER A 249 0.52 13.49 -20.61
CA SER A 249 0.80 12.93 -21.93
C SER A 249 -0.48 12.66 -22.72
N ALA A 250 -1.50 12.06 -22.10
CA ALA A 250 -2.79 11.82 -22.74
C ALA A 250 -3.47 13.12 -23.17
N THR A 251 -3.51 14.13 -22.29
CA THR A 251 -4.06 15.46 -22.63
C THR A 251 -3.29 16.11 -23.77
N MET A 252 -1.96 16.05 -23.77
CA MET A 252 -1.12 16.60 -24.84
C MET A 252 -1.46 15.96 -26.19
N HIS A 253 -1.49 14.62 -26.24
CA HIS A 253 -1.80 13.90 -27.48
C HIS A 253 -3.22 14.16 -27.97
N GLU A 254 -4.19 14.33 -27.06
CA GLU A 254 -5.55 14.72 -27.42
C GLU A 254 -5.61 16.12 -28.06
N GLN A 255 -4.91 17.10 -27.49
CA GLN A 255 -4.81 18.45 -28.09
C GLN A 255 -4.13 18.43 -29.47
N ILE A 256 -3.07 17.63 -29.61
CA ILE A 256 -2.39 17.38 -30.88
C ILE A 256 -3.36 16.77 -31.91
N ALA A 257 -4.15 15.78 -31.51
CA ALA A 257 -5.12 15.12 -32.38
C ALA A 257 -6.23 16.08 -32.83
N GLN A 258 -6.77 16.89 -31.91
CA GLN A 258 -7.76 17.93 -32.20
C GLN A 258 -7.23 18.95 -33.21
N ALA A 259 -6.01 19.44 -33.00
CA ALA A 259 -5.37 20.37 -33.92
C ALA A 259 -5.11 19.77 -35.31
N ASN A 260 -4.65 18.52 -35.37
CA ASN A 260 -4.45 17.83 -36.65
C ASN A 260 -5.77 17.60 -37.40
N ALA A 261 -6.84 17.26 -36.69
CA ALA A 261 -8.18 17.13 -37.27
C ALA A 261 -8.67 18.48 -37.83
N TRP A 262 -8.52 19.57 -37.06
CA TRP A 262 -8.86 20.92 -37.51
C TRP A 262 -8.05 21.33 -38.74
N CYS A 263 -6.73 21.12 -38.75
CA CYS A 263 -5.87 21.44 -39.89
C CYS A 263 -6.25 20.63 -41.14
N THR A 264 -6.64 19.37 -40.98
CA THR A 264 -7.05 18.50 -42.09
C THR A 264 -8.38 18.98 -42.67
N ARG A 265 -9.39 19.27 -41.82
CA ARG A 265 -10.64 19.89 -42.27
C ARG A 265 -10.41 21.22 -42.96
N GLY A 266 -9.52 22.06 -42.43
CA GLY A 266 -9.16 23.34 -43.06
C GLY A 266 -8.53 23.16 -44.44
N ALA A 267 -7.61 22.21 -44.59
CA ALA A 267 -7.01 21.91 -45.89
C ALA A 267 -8.07 21.43 -46.89
N ASP A 268 -8.98 20.55 -46.46
CA ASP A 268 -10.08 20.05 -47.29
C ASP A 268 -11.06 21.18 -47.68
N LEU A 269 -11.42 22.06 -46.75
CA LEU A 269 -12.27 23.24 -47.01
C LEU A 269 -11.61 24.21 -48.01
N LEU A 270 -10.31 24.46 -47.85
CA LEU A 270 -9.55 25.34 -48.73
C LEU A 270 -9.36 24.74 -50.13
N ALA A 271 -9.18 23.42 -50.22
CA ALA A 271 -9.04 22.69 -51.48
C ALA A 271 -10.38 22.54 -52.21
N SER A 272 -11.44 22.12 -51.52
CA SER A 272 -12.79 21.96 -52.10
C SER A 272 -13.40 23.29 -52.54
N GLY A 273 -13.13 24.37 -51.81
CA GLY A 273 -13.54 25.75 -52.15
C GLY A 273 -12.85 26.35 -53.38
N MET A 274 -11.99 25.60 -54.09
CA MET A 274 -11.48 25.96 -55.41
C MET A 274 -12.40 25.54 -56.56
N SER A 275 -13.41 24.70 -56.30
CA SER A 275 -14.25 24.08 -57.34
C SER A 275 -15.66 24.67 -57.44
N ASP A 276 -16.23 25.18 -56.34
CA ASP A 276 -17.64 25.61 -56.30
C ASP A 276 -17.81 27.13 -56.31
N PHE A 277 -17.54 27.74 -57.47
CA PHE A 277 -17.98 29.11 -57.77
C PHE A 277 -19.47 29.20 -58.15
N THR A 278 -20.30 28.24 -57.73
CA THR A 278 -21.73 28.17 -58.07
C THR A 278 -22.66 27.79 -56.92
N ASN A 279 -22.23 27.90 -55.64
CA ASN A 279 -23.15 27.71 -54.52
C ASN A 279 -24.08 28.95 -54.38
N PRO A 280 -25.42 28.83 -54.38
CA PRO A 280 -26.33 29.98 -54.53
C PRO A 280 -26.38 30.97 -53.35
N ASN A 281 -25.60 30.77 -52.27
CA ASN A 281 -25.72 31.59 -51.07
C ASN A 281 -24.37 31.90 -50.37
N PRO A 282 -23.60 32.89 -50.86
CA PRO A 282 -22.28 33.26 -50.31
C PRO A 282 -22.29 33.61 -48.81
N GLY A 283 -23.44 34.02 -48.26
CA GLY A 283 -23.59 34.27 -46.82
C GLY A 283 -23.39 33.00 -45.98
N THR A 284 -23.89 31.85 -46.43
CA THR A 284 -23.75 30.57 -45.70
C THR A 284 -22.31 30.07 -45.66
N SER A 285 -21.56 30.24 -46.75
CA SER A 285 -20.14 29.89 -46.82
C SER A 285 -19.26 30.81 -45.97
N LEU A 286 -19.62 32.08 -45.85
CA LEU A 286 -18.94 33.02 -44.94
C LEU A 286 -19.15 32.63 -43.48
N THR A 287 -20.40 32.37 -43.06
CA THR A 287 -20.71 31.94 -41.69
C THR A 287 -19.99 30.64 -41.33
N ALA A 288 -19.99 29.63 -42.21
CA ALA A 288 -19.29 28.37 -41.96
C ALA A 288 -17.76 28.55 -41.84
N LEU A 289 -17.17 29.49 -42.60
CA LEU A 289 -15.74 29.80 -42.51
C LEU A 289 -15.41 30.61 -41.26
N ASP A 290 -16.29 31.51 -40.83
CA ASP A 290 -16.17 32.24 -39.56
C ASP A 290 -16.22 31.26 -38.37
N GLU A 291 -17.17 30.33 -38.35
CA GLU A 291 -17.25 29.28 -37.33
C GLU A 291 -15.98 28.41 -37.28
N PHE A 292 -15.45 28.04 -38.45
CA PHE A 292 -14.20 27.28 -38.55
C PHE A 292 -12.98 28.05 -38.02
N ILE A 293 -12.89 29.35 -38.32
CA ILE A 293 -11.80 30.23 -37.83
C ILE A 293 -11.88 30.39 -36.31
N GLU A 294 -13.09 30.59 -35.76
CA GLU A 294 -13.31 30.69 -34.33
C GLU A 294 -12.94 29.39 -33.60
N GLU A 295 -13.32 28.22 -34.14
CA GLU A 295 -12.85 26.92 -33.60
C GLU A 295 -11.32 26.86 -33.56
N GLY A 296 -10.67 27.34 -34.61
CA GLY A 296 -9.22 27.43 -34.69
C GLY A 296 -8.61 28.29 -33.60
N ASN A 297 -9.24 29.39 -33.20
CA ASN A 297 -8.75 30.30 -32.16
C ASN A 297 -8.69 29.65 -30.76
N HIS A 298 -9.47 28.59 -30.53
CA HIS A 298 -9.49 27.86 -29.26
C HIS A 298 -8.40 26.78 -29.14
N LEU A 299 -7.70 26.45 -30.23
CA LEU A 299 -6.57 25.51 -30.19
C LEU A 299 -5.38 26.14 -29.44
N ASN A 300 -5.06 25.62 -28.25
CA ASN A 300 -3.96 26.09 -27.41
C ASN A 300 -2.87 25.03 -27.28
N ILE A 301 -1.89 25.07 -28.17
CA ILE A 301 -0.69 24.20 -28.14
C ILE A 301 0.49 24.87 -27.41
N GLU A 302 0.50 26.20 -27.30
CA GLU A 302 1.59 26.95 -26.65
C GLU A 302 1.79 26.55 -25.19
N PHE A 303 0.70 26.29 -24.45
CA PHE A 303 0.78 25.83 -23.06
C PHE A 303 1.58 24.52 -22.90
N LEU A 304 1.59 23.66 -23.92
CA LEU A 304 2.33 22.39 -23.91
C LEU A 304 3.84 22.61 -24.04
N LYS A 305 4.27 23.78 -24.52
CA LYS A 305 5.67 24.18 -24.66
C LYS A 305 6.22 24.94 -23.46
N ASP A 306 5.37 25.27 -22.49
CA ASP A 306 5.80 25.98 -21.28
C ASP A 306 6.70 25.09 -20.42
N THR A 307 8.01 25.32 -20.50
CA THR A 307 9.04 24.60 -19.74
C THR A 307 9.14 25.07 -18.29
N THR A 308 8.41 26.11 -17.87
CA THR A 308 8.36 26.49 -16.45
C THR A 308 7.62 25.45 -15.61
N SER A 309 6.76 24.64 -16.24
CA SER A 309 6.19 23.44 -15.63
C SER A 309 7.19 22.28 -15.67
N PRO A 310 7.67 21.76 -14.51
CA PRO A 310 8.59 20.62 -14.47
C PRO A 310 8.03 19.37 -15.17
N MET A 311 6.70 19.23 -15.21
CA MET A 311 6.04 18.12 -15.86
C MET A 311 6.06 18.24 -17.39
N ASN A 312 5.85 19.46 -17.93
CA ASN A 312 5.99 19.69 -19.37
C ASN A 312 7.45 19.49 -19.79
N GLN A 313 8.41 19.97 -18.98
CA GLN A 313 9.83 19.75 -19.20
C GLN A 313 10.16 18.25 -19.25
N LEU A 314 9.65 17.47 -18.30
CA LEU A 314 9.82 16.01 -18.30
C LEU A 314 9.25 15.38 -19.57
N LEU A 315 8.01 15.73 -19.94
CA LEU A 315 7.34 15.20 -21.13
C LEU A 315 8.14 15.48 -22.43
N LEU A 316 8.63 16.72 -22.58
CA LEU A 316 9.47 17.17 -23.70
C LEU A 316 10.83 16.45 -23.73
N LEU A 317 11.44 16.16 -22.56
CA LEU A 317 12.71 15.44 -22.46
C LEU A 317 12.56 13.93 -22.70
N THR A 318 11.42 13.36 -22.32
CA THR A 318 11.17 11.92 -22.44
C THR A 318 10.96 11.51 -23.91
N THR A 319 10.65 12.48 -24.78
CA THR A 319 10.35 12.25 -26.19
C THR A 319 10.93 13.37 -27.05
N ILE A 320 12.14 13.14 -27.60
CA ILE A 320 12.81 14.09 -28.51
C ILE A 320 11.91 14.47 -29.71
N GLU A 321 11.03 13.56 -30.12
CA GLU A 321 10.07 13.75 -31.21
C GLU A 321 8.92 14.71 -30.86
N THR A 322 8.55 14.84 -29.58
CA THR A 322 7.36 15.61 -29.17
C THR A 322 7.55 17.11 -29.36
N SER A 323 8.73 17.65 -29.05
CA SER A 323 9.02 19.07 -29.29
C SER A 323 8.94 19.42 -30.78
N THR A 324 9.51 18.55 -31.63
CA THR A 324 9.46 18.69 -33.09
C THR A 324 8.03 18.61 -33.62
N LEU A 325 7.26 17.65 -33.11
CA LEU A 325 5.84 17.48 -33.45
C LEU A 325 5.01 18.72 -33.07
N LEU A 326 5.22 19.26 -31.86
CA LEU A 326 4.52 20.47 -31.40
C LEU A 326 4.86 21.69 -32.25
N ASN A 327 6.10 21.83 -32.72
CA ASN A 327 6.50 22.91 -33.64
C ASN A 327 5.84 22.75 -35.02
N LEU A 328 5.84 21.54 -35.57
CA LEU A 328 5.22 21.27 -36.87
C LEU A 328 3.71 21.53 -36.87
N ILE A 329 3.01 21.14 -35.79
CA ILE A 329 1.56 21.37 -35.69
C ILE A 329 1.27 22.86 -35.51
N GLU A 330 2.07 23.59 -34.73
CA GLU A 330 1.90 25.04 -34.58
C GLU A 330 2.06 25.77 -35.92
N GLU A 331 3.07 25.44 -36.70
CA GLU A 331 3.26 26.00 -38.05
C GLU A 331 2.05 25.68 -38.94
N ARG A 332 1.60 24.43 -38.93
CA ARG A 332 0.43 23.99 -39.71
C ARG A 332 -0.86 24.72 -39.30
N ILE A 333 -1.08 24.94 -38.00
CA ILE A 333 -2.21 25.75 -37.51
C ILE A 333 -2.09 27.17 -38.06
N GLY A 334 -0.90 27.77 -37.97
CA GLY A 334 -0.63 29.11 -38.47
C GLY A 334 -0.92 29.25 -39.97
N ASP A 335 -0.54 28.27 -40.77
CA ASP A 335 -0.79 28.24 -42.21
C ASP A 335 -2.28 28.17 -42.55
N ILE A 336 -2.99 27.22 -41.95
CA ILE A 336 -4.43 27.04 -42.19
C ILE A 336 -5.20 28.27 -41.72
N ARG A 337 -4.85 28.88 -40.58
CA ARG A 337 -5.45 30.15 -40.11
C ARG A 337 -5.24 31.26 -41.15
N ARG A 338 -4.00 31.47 -41.62
CA ARG A 338 -3.68 32.51 -42.64
C ARG A 338 -4.45 32.29 -43.93
N MET A 339 -4.47 31.06 -44.45
CA MET A 339 -5.18 30.74 -45.70
C MET A 339 -6.70 30.89 -45.56
N SER A 340 -7.27 30.51 -44.41
CA SER A 340 -8.70 30.65 -44.12
C SER A 340 -9.12 32.12 -44.04
N LEU A 341 -8.32 32.96 -43.37
CA LEU A 341 -8.57 34.42 -43.33
C LEU A 341 -8.51 35.05 -44.72
N ALA A 342 -7.49 34.70 -45.53
CA ALA A 342 -7.38 35.20 -46.89
C ALA A 342 -8.58 34.77 -47.77
N LYS A 343 -9.04 33.53 -47.62
CA LYS A 343 -10.23 33.03 -48.32
C LYS A 343 -11.50 33.75 -47.86
N ARG A 344 -11.64 34.03 -46.56
CA ARG A 344 -12.76 34.80 -46.01
C ARG A 344 -12.81 36.20 -46.62
N ASP A 345 -11.70 36.90 -46.68
CA ASP A 345 -11.61 38.23 -47.27
C ASP A 345 -11.97 38.22 -48.76
N GLN A 346 -11.58 37.18 -49.49
CA GLN A 346 -11.98 37.00 -50.88
C GLN A 346 -13.50 36.80 -51.03
N LEU A 347 -14.10 35.90 -50.24
CA LEU A 347 -15.55 35.63 -50.27
C LEU A 347 -16.36 36.87 -49.88
N ASN A 348 -15.88 37.63 -48.89
CA ASN A 348 -16.53 38.86 -48.45
C ASN A 348 -16.52 39.94 -49.55
N LYS A 349 -15.39 40.08 -50.27
CA LYS A 349 -15.32 40.97 -51.45
C LYS A 349 -16.30 40.56 -52.55
N LEU A 350 -16.45 39.26 -52.82
CA LEU A 350 -17.41 38.75 -53.82
C LEU A 350 -18.86 38.96 -53.37
N HIS A 351 -19.14 38.78 -52.08
CA HIS A 351 -20.46 39.04 -51.49
C HIS A 351 -20.88 40.51 -51.61
N LEU A 352 -19.92 41.44 -51.50
CA LEU A 352 -20.13 42.89 -51.57
C LEU A 352 -20.15 43.47 -53.00
N GLN A 353 -19.79 42.70 -54.04
CA GLN A 353 -19.87 43.19 -55.42
C GLN A 353 -21.33 43.27 -55.88
N LYS A 354 -21.83 44.50 -56.13
CA LYS A 354 -23.11 44.76 -56.81
C LYS A 354 -23.10 44.13 -58.22
N PRO A 355 -24.24 43.60 -58.72
CA PRO A 355 -24.33 43.22 -60.13
C PRO A 355 -24.06 44.44 -61.02
N PRO A 356 -23.37 44.28 -62.16
CA PRO A 356 -23.02 45.40 -63.03
C PRO A 356 -24.29 46.13 -63.51
N PRO A 357 -24.22 47.45 -63.74
CA PRO A 357 -25.35 48.20 -64.26
C PRO A 357 -25.76 47.61 -65.62
N VAL A 358 -27.00 47.15 -65.72
CA VAL A 358 -27.59 46.66 -66.97
C VAL A 358 -27.64 47.84 -67.94
N GLN A 359 -26.74 47.86 -68.93
CA GLN A 359 -26.80 48.84 -70.01
C GLN A 359 -27.98 48.45 -70.92
N ILE A 360 -29.11 49.15 -70.76
CA ILE A 360 -30.27 48.99 -71.63
C ILE A 360 -29.89 49.53 -73.01
N VAL A 361 -29.58 48.64 -73.95
CA VAL A 361 -29.38 49.00 -75.36
C VAL A 361 -30.76 49.15 -76.00
N THR A 362 -31.10 50.35 -76.44
CA THR A 362 -32.39 50.65 -77.11
C THR A 362 -32.44 49.93 -78.46
N PRO A 363 -33.45 49.08 -78.75
CA PRO A 363 -33.55 48.41 -80.04
C PRO A 363 -33.94 49.39 -81.16
N GLU A 364 -33.15 49.36 -82.23
CA GLU A 364 -33.27 50.18 -83.44
C GLU A 364 -34.61 49.92 -84.18
N LYS A 365 -35.29 50.99 -84.59
CA LYS A 365 -36.60 50.92 -85.28
C LYS A 365 -36.45 50.36 -86.70
N LYS A 366 -37.09 49.21 -86.96
CA LYS A 366 -37.31 48.64 -88.31
C LYS A 366 -38.02 49.66 -89.22
N SER A 367 -37.35 50.07 -90.29
CA SER A 367 -37.96 50.79 -91.41
C SER A 367 -38.68 49.80 -92.36
N LYS A 368 -39.97 50.05 -92.60
CA LYS A 368 -40.75 49.42 -93.68
C LYS A 368 -40.57 50.21 -94.96
N LYS A 369 -40.15 49.58 -96.06
CA LYS A 369 -40.51 50.01 -97.41
C LYS A 369 -40.81 48.79 -98.29
N ASN A 370 -42.00 48.80 -98.87
CA ASN A 370 -42.48 47.86 -99.88
C ASN A 370 -41.74 48.03 -101.21
N SER A 371 -41.72 46.92 -101.94
CA SER A 371 -41.10 46.61 -103.21
C SER A 371 -41.56 47.44 -104.42
N LYS A 372 -40.63 47.57 -105.40
CA LYS A 372 -40.76 47.33 -106.85
C LYS A 372 -39.34 47.44 -107.46
N THR A 373 -38.70 46.37 -107.97
CA THR A 373 -38.66 45.92 -109.40
C THR A 373 -38.60 47.10 -110.39
N GLU A 374 -37.72 47.22 -111.39
CA GLU A 374 -36.87 46.29 -112.16
C GLU A 374 -35.88 47.13 -113.01
N VAL A 375 -34.68 46.57 -113.23
CA VAL A 375 -33.96 46.43 -114.53
C VAL A 375 -33.48 47.69 -115.29
N SER A 376 -32.15 47.76 -115.48
CA SER A 376 -31.45 47.75 -116.79
C SER A 376 -30.00 48.24 -116.58
N ASN A 377 -29.00 47.36 -116.54
CA ASN A 377 -28.18 46.85 -117.65
C ASN A 377 -27.11 47.82 -118.22
N MET A 378 -25.88 47.30 -118.17
CA MET A 378 -24.75 47.42 -119.12
C MET A 378 -23.85 48.67 -119.16
N GLU A 379 -22.56 48.31 -119.16
CA GLU A 379 -21.31 49.01 -119.55
C GLU A 379 -20.68 50.02 -118.59
#